data_AF-A0A8R7UG64-F1
#
_entry.id   AF-A0A8R7UG64-F1
#
_cell.length_a   1.000
_cell.length_b   1.000
_cell.length_c   1.000
_cell.angle_alpha   90.00
_cell.angle_beta   90.00
_cell.angle_gamma   90.00
#
_symmetry.space_group_name_H-M   'P 1'
#
loop_
_entity.id
_entity.type
_entity.pdbx_description
1 polymer ?
#
loop_
_entity_poly.entity_id
_entity_poly.type
_entity_poly.pdbx_seq_one_letter_code
_entity_poly.pdbx_strand_id
1 'polypeptide(L)'
;MDSKTSFCGALLLLAALLPLSASASSKLYIVYMGEKKHDDPSVVIASHHDILTSVFGSKDEALRSIVYSYKHGFSGFAAMLTKSQAEAIAKFPEVVTVKPNTFHETHTTRSWDFLALEHNQGPQQPGLLKQAKYGEDVIVGVIDSGIWPESQSFDDNGYGPVPARWKGKCQTGQKFNATSCNRKIIGARWYGPGISAEVLKSDYKSPRDIQGHGTHVASTIAGTEVQGVSYGGLGMGVARGGAPRARFGIYKACWVGAGCPDAAVLAAIDDAIYDGVDVLSLSIAGVGHELPGTLHAVQRGISVVFGGGNDGPVPQTISNAVPWVTTVAASTIDRSFPTLISLGNKEKLVGQSINYNAAMNNSGFQDLVYAGSCDAESLALSNVTGKTVLCYAPAQTATTPPRQALPLAIKSTVEAGAKGLIFAQYTANNLDHLATCKGVMPCALVDFEIAQRILSYWDMTE
;
A
#
# COMPACT_ATOMS: atom_id res chain seq x y z
N MET A 1 -6.96 78.12 -8.29
CA MET A 1 -7.91 78.67 -9.29
C MET A 1 -7.13 79.64 -10.19
N ASP A 2 -6.05 79.23 -10.84
CA ASP A 2 -5.93 78.28 -11.96
C ASP A 2 -6.62 78.75 -13.24
N SER A 3 -5.84 79.38 -14.12
CA SER A 3 -6.08 79.30 -15.56
C SER A 3 -4.77 79.37 -16.35
N LYS A 4 -4.38 78.16 -16.78
CA LYS A 4 -3.51 77.69 -17.86
C LYS A 4 -3.10 78.69 -18.95
N THR A 5 -1.81 78.69 -19.28
CA THR A 5 -1.29 78.57 -20.67
C THR A 5 0.21 78.20 -20.64
N SER A 6 0.60 77.09 -21.26
CA SER A 6 2.00 76.86 -21.68
C SER A 6 2.09 75.88 -22.84
N PHE A 7 2.60 76.43 -23.96
CA PHE A 7 3.49 75.94 -25.00
C PHE A 7 3.52 74.48 -25.51
N CYS A 8 3.58 74.43 -26.86
CA CYS A 8 3.94 73.36 -27.78
C CYS A 8 5.11 72.45 -27.40
N GLY A 9 5.01 71.19 -27.83
CA GLY A 9 6.13 70.28 -28.06
C GLY A 9 5.68 69.00 -28.78
N ALA A 10 5.98 68.89 -30.07
CA ALA A 10 5.76 67.69 -30.88
C ALA A 10 6.68 66.54 -30.42
N LEU A 11 6.24 65.27 -30.44
CA LEU A 11 7.15 64.12 -30.57
C LEU A 11 6.42 62.83 -31.02
N LEU A 12 6.67 62.46 -32.29
CA LEU A 12 6.92 61.14 -32.86
C LEU A 12 6.15 59.88 -32.37
N LEU A 13 5.34 59.33 -33.29
CA LEU A 13 4.93 57.91 -33.31
C LEU A 13 6.17 57.00 -33.40
N LEU A 14 6.38 56.15 -32.39
CA LEU A 14 7.16 54.92 -32.54
C LEU A 14 6.21 53.72 -32.37
N ALA A 15 5.77 53.16 -33.50
CA ALA A 15 5.15 51.85 -33.54
C ALA A 15 6.23 50.79 -33.28
N ALA A 16 6.37 50.36 -32.02
CA ALA A 16 7.20 49.21 -31.68
C ALA A 16 6.51 47.93 -32.18
N LEU A 17 6.93 47.46 -33.35
CA LEU A 17 6.76 46.07 -33.78
C LEU A 17 7.58 45.18 -32.83
N LEU A 18 6.96 44.77 -31.72
CA LEU A 18 7.46 43.67 -30.92
C LEU A 18 7.18 42.36 -31.67
N PRO A 19 8.18 41.48 -31.87
CA PRO A 19 7.91 40.15 -32.40
C PRO A 19 7.08 39.39 -31.37
N LEU A 20 5.87 38.97 -31.74
CA LEU A 20 5.15 37.92 -31.02
C LEU A 20 5.94 36.61 -31.18
N SER A 21 6.99 36.42 -30.37
CA SER A 21 7.48 35.08 -30.07
C SER A 21 6.49 34.47 -29.09
N ALA A 22 5.47 33.78 -29.61
CA ALA A 22 4.68 32.88 -28.80
C ALA A 22 5.63 31.83 -28.20
N SER A 23 5.93 31.95 -26.91
CA SER A 23 6.64 30.90 -26.17
C SER A 23 5.78 29.64 -26.24
N ALA A 24 6.17 28.69 -27.09
CA ALA A 24 5.47 27.44 -27.25
C ALA A 24 5.63 26.65 -25.95
N SER A 25 4.58 26.61 -25.13
CA SER A 25 4.56 25.86 -23.89
C SER A 25 4.85 24.38 -24.16
N SER A 26 5.92 23.87 -23.56
CA SER A 26 6.27 22.45 -23.59
C SER A 26 5.33 21.65 -22.68
N LYS A 27 4.92 20.48 -23.14
CA LYS A 27 4.12 19.51 -22.38
C LYS A 27 4.81 18.16 -22.41
N LEU A 28 4.52 17.31 -21.43
CA LEU A 28 5.03 15.94 -21.44
C LEU A 28 4.30 15.12 -22.51
N TYR A 29 5.05 14.53 -23.44
CA TYR A 29 4.55 13.59 -24.44
C TYR A 29 5.19 12.23 -24.25
N ILE A 30 4.46 11.18 -24.62
CA ILE A 30 4.89 9.79 -24.66
C ILE A 30 5.09 9.41 -26.12
N VAL A 31 6.30 8.95 -26.44
CA VAL A 31 6.73 8.46 -27.76
C VAL A 31 6.93 6.95 -27.65
N TYR A 32 6.09 6.18 -28.31
CA TYR A 32 6.19 4.72 -28.36
C TYR A 32 6.80 4.29 -29.69
N MET A 33 7.83 3.44 -29.63
CA MET A 33 8.64 3.02 -30.78
C MET A 33 8.55 1.52 -31.07
N GLY A 34 7.66 0.78 -30.37
CA GLY A 34 7.47 -0.66 -30.61
C GLY A 34 8.49 -1.54 -29.91
N GLU A 35 8.76 -2.71 -30.49
CA GLU A 35 9.73 -3.69 -29.99
C GLU A 35 11.15 -3.11 -29.99
N LYS A 36 11.95 -3.46 -28.98
CA LYS A 36 13.35 -3.01 -28.91
C LYS A 36 14.18 -3.70 -30.00
N LYS A 37 15.00 -2.92 -30.72
CA LYS A 37 15.90 -3.45 -31.76
C LYS A 37 17.21 -4.02 -31.20
N HIS A 38 17.50 -3.75 -29.93
CA HIS A 38 18.73 -4.14 -29.25
C HIS A 38 18.43 -4.62 -27.83
N ASP A 39 19.17 -5.63 -27.37
CA ASP A 39 19.03 -6.14 -26.01
C ASP A 39 19.77 -5.30 -24.96
N ASP A 40 20.86 -4.62 -25.34
CA ASP A 40 21.60 -3.72 -24.47
C ASP A 40 20.78 -2.43 -24.22
N PRO A 41 20.34 -2.17 -22.97
CA PRO A 41 19.56 -0.99 -22.63
C PRO A 41 20.28 0.33 -22.95
N SER A 42 21.61 0.34 -22.94
CA SER A 42 22.43 1.53 -23.22
C SER A 42 22.31 1.96 -24.68
N VAL A 43 22.26 0.99 -25.59
CA VAL A 43 22.08 1.22 -27.04
C VAL A 43 20.66 1.70 -27.33
N VAL A 44 19.67 1.12 -26.65
CA VAL A 44 18.26 1.58 -26.76
C VAL A 44 18.12 3.02 -26.27
N ILE A 45 18.73 3.38 -25.13
CA ILE A 45 18.77 4.76 -24.64
C ILE A 45 19.42 5.71 -25.65
N ALA A 46 20.56 5.32 -26.23
CA ALA A 46 21.25 6.14 -27.22
C ALA A 46 20.34 6.47 -28.41
N SER A 47 19.59 5.49 -28.92
CA SER A 47 18.64 5.71 -30.02
C SER A 47 17.53 6.72 -29.68
N HIS A 48 17.06 6.77 -28.43
CA HIS A 48 16.09 7.77 -28.00
C HIS A 48 16.68 9.17 -27.99
N HIS A 49 17.94 9.30 -27.55
CA HIS A 49 18.66 10.57 -27.58
C HIS A 49 18.95 11.05 -29.00
N ASP A 50 19.21 10.15 -29.95
CA ASP A 50 19.46 10.52 -31.35
C ASP A 50 18.19 11.13 -31.98
N ILE A 51 17.03 10.52 -31.75
CA ILE A 51 15.74 11.09 -32.20
C ILE A 51 15.49 12.45 -31.56
N LEU A 52 15.66 12.58 -30.25
CA LEU A 52 15.47 13.88 -29.58
C LEU A 52 16.47 14.93 -30.07
N THR A 53 17.74 14.57 -30.24
CA THR A 53 18.79 15.47 -30.74
C THR A 53 18.46 15.98 -32.14
N SER A 54 17.92 15.13 -33.01
CA SER A 54 17.52 15.52 -34.37
C SER A 54 16.41 16.58 -34.41
N VAL A 55 15.56 16.63 -33.36
CA VAL A 55 14.42 17.56 -33.28
C VAL A 55 14.74 18.81 -32.45
N PHE A 56 15.57 18.68 -31.42
CA PHE A 56 16.05 19.81 -30.62
C PHE A 56 17.24 20.54 -31.26
N GLY A 57 18.00 19.88 -32.14
CA GLY A 57 19.23 20.44 -32.73
C GLY A 57 20.40 20.56 -31.75
N SER A 58 20.21 20.15 -30.48
CA SER A 58 21.21 20.20 -29.41
C SER A 58 21.12 18.95 -28.55
N LYS A 59 22.27 18.31 -28.31
CA LYS A 59 22.38 17.15 -27.42
C LYS A 59 22.03 17.52 -25.97
N ASP A 60 22.43 18.70 -25.53
CA ASP A 60 22.17 19.16 -24.15
C ASP A 60 20.69 19.40 -23.91
N GLU A 61 19.97 19.95 -24.89
CA GLU A 61 18.53 20.16 -24.80
C GLU A 61 17.76 18.83 -24.89
N ALA A 62 18.20 17.92 -25.76
CA ALA A 62 17.65 16.58 -25.85
C ALA A 62 17.76 15.83 -24.51
N LEU A 63 18.94 15.88 -23.88
CA LEU A 63 19.20 15.27 -22.57
C LEU A 63 18.33 15.88 -21.46
N ARG A 64 18.07 17.19 -21.48
CA ARG A 64 17.20 17.86 -20.50
C ARG A 64 15.71 17.62 -20.75
N SER A 65 15.32 17.39 -22.00
CA SER A 65 13.92 17.20 -22.37
C SER A 65 13.39 15.82 -21.98
N ILE A 66 14.23 14.80 -21.96
CA ILE A 66 13.81 13.43 -21.67
C ILE A 66 13.49 13.28 -20.17
N VAL A 67 12.32 12.74 -19.88
CA VAL A 67 11.86 12.45 -18.52
C VAL A 67 12.02 10.95 -18.22
N TYR A 68 11.62 10.10 -19.17
CA TYR A 68 11.72 8.65 -19.05
C TYR A 68 12.21 8.00 -20.34
N SER A 69 12.96 6.91 -20.20
CA SER A 69 13.45 6.08 -21.31
C SER A 69 13.07 4.62 -21.05
N TYR A 70 12.16 4.09 -21.85
CA TYR A 70 11.62 2.74 -21.79
C TYR A 70 12.49 1.82 -22.67
N LYS A 71 13.23 0.90 -22.05
CA LYS A 71 14.39 0.24 -22.68
C LYS A 71 14.56 -1.26 -22.40
N HIS A 72 13.64 -1.85 -21.63
CA HIS A 72 13.78 -3.22 -21.15
C HIS A 72 12.84 -4.20 -21.87
N GLY A 73 11.53 -3.88 -21.92
CA GLY A 73 10.54 -4.71 -22.61
C GLY A 73 10.10 -4.18 -23.98
N PHE A 74 10.30 -2.89 -24.24
CA PHE A 74 9.96 -2.20 -25.48
C PHE A 74 10.79 -0.92 -25.59
N SER A 75 10.77 -0.28 -26.77
CA SER A 75 11.47 0.99 -27.04
C SER A 75 10.49 2.16 -26.99
N GLY A 76 10.94 3.28 -26.41
CA GLY A 76 10.18 4.52 -26.36
C GLY A 76 10.67 5.43 -25.25
N PHE A 77 10.15 6.66 -25.21
CA PHE A 77 10.52 7.64 -24.20
C PHE A 77 9.38 8.60 -23.89
N ALA A 78 9.47 9.28 -22.75
CA ALA A 78 8.64 10.43 -22.42
C ALA A 78 9.53 11.67 -22.36
N ALA A 79 9.12 12.76 -23.01
CA ALA A 79 9.90 13.99 -23.06
C ALA A 79 9.01 15.25 -23.02
N MET A 80 9.57 16.34 -22.49
CA MET A 80 8.96 17.66 -22.54
C MET A 80 9.13 18.25 -23.94
N LEU A 81 8.04 18.29 -24.72
CA LEU A 81 8.04 18.70 -26.11
C LEU A 81 7.04 19.83 -26.35
N THR A 82 7.36 20.72 -27.28
CA THR A 82 6.34 21.56 -27.92
C THR A 82 5.50 20.73 -28.88
N LYS A 83 4.33 21.25 -29.28
CA LYS A 83 3.46 20.58 -30.24
C LYS A 83 4.17 20.30 -31.58
N SER A 84 4.93 21.26 -32.09
CA SER A 84 5.68 21.10 -33.35
C SER A 84 6.80 20.06 -33.24
N GLN A 85 7.47 19.97 -32.09
CA GLN A 85 8.47 18.93 -31.84
C GLN A 85 7.84 17.55 -31.77
N ALA A 86 6.68 17.40 -31.11
CA ALA A 86 5.94 16.14 -31.07
C ALA A 86 5.48 15.71 -32.48
N GLU A 87 5.00 16.65 -33.30
CA GLU A 87 4.63 16.41 -34.69
C GLU A 87 5.82 16.05 -35.58
N ALA A 88 7.01 16.60 -35.31
CA ALA A 88 8.24 16.22 -36.00
C ALA A 88 8.70 14.81 -35.63
N ILE A 89 8.68 14.47 -34.34
CA ILE A 89 9.03 13.13 -33.84
C ILE A 89 8.08 12.06 -34.40
N ALA A 90 6.78 12.37 -34.55
CA ALA A 90 5.80 11.44 -35.12
C ALA A 90 6.08 11.03 -36.58
N LYS A 91 6.99 11.71 -37.28
CA LYS A 91 7.36 11.40 -38.68
C LYS A 91 8.54 10.42 -38.79
N PHE A 92 9.21 10.07 -37.70
CA PHE A 92 10.31 9.11 -37.73
C PHE A 92 9.78 7.70 -37.99
N PRO A 93 10.40 6.91 -38.88
CA PRO A 93 9.94 5.56 -39.21
C PRO A 93 9.99 4.60 -38.01
N GLU A 94 10.80 4.90 -37.00
CA GLU A 94 10.91 4.15 -35.76
C GLU A 94 9.81 4.49 -34.73
N VAL A 95 9.00 5.53 -34.96
CA VAL A 95 7.98 6.00 -34.02
C VAL A 95 6.61 5.48 -34.43
N VAL A 96 5.98 4.70 -33.54
CA VAL A 96 4.66 4.09 -33.76
C VAL A 96 3.55 5.07 -33.35
N THR A 97 3.67 5.70 -32.18
CA THR A 97 2.70 6.71 -31.73
C THR A 97 3.35 7.79 -30.88
N VAL A 98 2.88 9.03 -31.02
CA VAL A 98 3.19 10.15 -30.12
C VAL A 98 1.89 10.66 -29.52
N LYS A 99 1.78 10.70 -28.19
CA LYS A 99 0.59 11.22 -27.51
C LYS A 99 0.95 12.09 -26.30
N PRO A 100 0.16 13.12 -25.95
CA PRO A 100 0.37 13.86 -24.72
C PRO A 100 0.18 12.94 -23.49
N ASN A 101 0.91 13.23 -22.41
CA ASN A 101 0.74 12.53 -21.15
C ASN A 101 -0.69 12.72 -20.63
N THR A 102 -1.33 11.61 -20.24
CA THR A 102 -2.65 11.58 -19.62
C THR A 102 -2.53 11.07 -18.20
N PHE A 103 -3.26 11.68 -17.28
CA PHE A 103 -3.35 11.20 -15.90
C PHE A 103 -4.49 10.18 -15.80
N HIS A 104 -4.25 9.09 -15.06
CA HIS A 104 -5.27 8.07 -14.79
C HIS A 104 -5.72 8.18 -13.34
N GLU A 105 -7.01 7.97 -13.09
CA GLU A 105 -7.55 7.86 -11.74
C GLU A 105 -7.19 6.48 -11.18
N THR A 106 -6.61 6.48 -9.98
CA THR A 106 -6.37 5.24 -9.24
C THR A 106 -7.51 5.09 -8.26
N HIS A 107 -8.09 3.91 -8.12
CA HIS A 107 -9.03 3.63 -7.04
C HIS A 107 -8.23 2.92 -5.90
N THR A 108 -8.85 2.35 -4.82
CA THR A 108 -8.19 1.49 -3.77
C THR A 108 -6.89 0.92 -4.30
N THR A 109 -5.76 1.30 -3.70
CA THR A 109 -4.60 1.66 -4.55
C THR A 109 -4.10 0.56 -5.49
N ARG A 110 -4.53 -0.71 -5.30
CA ARG A 110 -4.57 -1.70 -6.37
C ARG A 110 -5.64 -2.79 -6.22
N SER A 111 -6.00 -3.20 -5.00
CA SER A 111 -6.65 -4.50 -4.75
C SER A 111 -8.01 -4.69 -5.43
N TRP A 112 -8.89 -3.70 -5.40
CA TRP A 112 -10.22 -3.83 -6.02
C TRP A 112 -10.15 -3.65 -7.54
N ASP A 113 -9.15 -2.94 -8.07
CA ASP A 113 -8.89 -2.86 -9.51
C ASP A 113 -8.33 -4.18 -10.04
N PHE A 114 -7.46 -4.84 -9.27
CA PHE A 114 -6.97 -6.19 -9.55
C PHE A 114 -8.11 -7.22 -9.66
N LEU A 115 -9.19 -7.03 -8.90
CA LEU A 115 -10.41 -7.85 -8.97
C LEU A 115 -11.42 -7.39 -10.04
N ALA A 116 -11.03 -6.42 -10.89
CA ALA A 116 -11.89 -5.79 -11.90
C ALA A 116 -13.20 -5.19 -11.33
N LEU A 117 -13.21 -4.84 -10.04
CA LEU A 117 -14.29 -4.11 -9.37
C LEU A 117 -14.06 -2.60 -9.50
N GLU A 118 -14.02 -2.16 -10.76
CA GLU A 118 -13.83 -0.77 -11.13
C GLU A 118 -15.05 0.08 -10.69
N HIS A 119 -14.78 1.24 -10.07
CA HIS A 119 -15.83 2.18 -9.67
C HIS A 119 -16.54 2.81 -10.89
N ASN A 120 -15.80 2.94 -12.01
CA ASN A 120 -16.18 3.69 -13.21
C ASN A 120 -16.25 2.78 -14.45
N GLN A 121 -17.04 1.70 -14.40
CA GLN A 121 -17.37 0.98 -15.62
C GLN A 121 -18.32 1.81 -16.48
N GLY A 122 -18.04 1.86 -17.80
CA GLY A 122 -18.83 2.61 -18.76
C GLY A 122 -20.32 2.21 -18.76
N PRO A 123 -21.22 3.10 -19.24
CA PRO A 123 -22.67 2.94 -19.10
C PRO A 123 -23.27 1.69 -19.75
N GLN A 124 -22.51 0.97 -20.57
CA GLN A 124 -23.00 -0.16 -21.36
C GLN A 124 -23.13 -1.47 -20.59
N GLN A 125 -22.45 -1.64 -19.43
CA GLN A 125 -22.74 -2.71 -18.47
C GLN A 125 -22.44 -2.23 -17.03
N PRO A 126 -23.46 -2.09 -16.15
CA PRO A 126 -23.21 -1.71 -14.77
C PRO A 126 -22.49 -2.86 -14.06
N GLY A 127 -21.23 -2.64 -13.66
CA GLY A 127 -20.47 -3.60 -12.86
C GLY A 127 -21.15 -3.95 -11.52
N LEU A 128 -20.69 -5.01 -10.87
CA LEU A 128 -21.25 -5.55 -9.62
C LEU A 128 -21.54 -4.46 -8.57
N LEU A 129 -20.60 -3.53 -8.37
CA LEU A 129 -20.76 -2.43 -7.41
C LEU A 129 -21.99 -1.57 -7.71
N LYS A 130 -22.20 -1.18 -8.97
CA LYS A 130 -23.34 -0.37 -9.36
C LYS A 130 -24.65 -1.13 -9.24
N GLN A 131 -24.67 -2.43 -9.58
CA GLN A 131 -25.84 -3.29 -9.41
C GLN A 131 -26.21 -3.46 -7.93
N ALA A 132 -25.22 -3.64 -7.05
CA ALA A 132 -25.37 -3.76 -5.61
C ALA A 132 -25.50 -2.41 -4.89
N LYS A 133 -25.63 -1.29 -5.62
CA LYS A 133 -25.65 0.08 -5.07
C LYS A 133 -24.51 0.35 -4.09
N TYR A 134 -23.33 -0.20 -4.38
CA TYR A 134 -22.11 -0.11 -3.58
C TYR A 134 -22.28 -0.62 -2.13
N GLY A 135 -23.30 -1.44 -1.87
CA GLY A 135 -23.66 -1.95 -0.54
C GLY A 135 -24.55 -1.01 0.28
N GLU A 136 -25.22 -0.03 -0.34
CA GLU A 136 -26.10 0.90 0.37
C GLU A 136 -27.13 0.17 1.24
N ASP A 137 -27.23 0.60 2.50
CA ASP A 137 -28.10 0.05 3.56
C ASP A 137 -27.85 -1.42 3.96
N VAL A 138 -26.79 -2.04 3.42
CA VAL A 138 -26.19 -3.26 3.99
C VAL A 138 -25.40 -2.88 5.23
N ILE A 139 -25.54 -3.67 6.29
CA ILE A 139 -24.86 -3.50 7.57
C ILE A 139 -23.89 -4.66 7.78
N VAL A 140 -22.59 -4.36 7.79
CA VAL A 140 -21.54 -5.34 8.08
C VAL A 140 -21.14 -5.23 9.55
N GLY A 141 -21.30 -6.32 10.28
CA GLY A 141 -20.74 -6.49 11.61
C GLY A 141 -19.27 -6.88 11.53
N VAL A 142 -18.39 -6.15 12.21
CA VAL A 142 -16.94 -6.41 12.26
C VAL A 142 -16.56 -6.76 13.70
N ILE A 143 -16.15 -8.00 13.93
CA ILE A 143 -15.68 -8.49 15.23
C ILE A 143 -14.15 -8.52 15.21
N ASP A 144 -13.52 -7.55 15.89
CA ASP A 144 -12.08 -7.31 15.76
C ASP A 144 -11.51 -6.50 16.97
N SER A 145 -10.40 -5.77 16.80
CA SER A 145 -9.74 -4.90 17.80
C SER A 145 -10.41 -3.54 18.01
N GLY A 146 -11.52 -3.28 17.30
CA GLY A 146 -12.30 -2.04 17.39
C GLY A 146 -12.22 -1.20 16.11
N ILE A 147 -12.45 0.11 16.23
CA ILE A 147 -12.31 1.06 15.11
C ILE A 147 -11.66 2.38 15.52
N TRP A 148 -10.95 3.03 14.60
CA TRP A 148 -10.53 4.43 14.70
C TRP A 148 -11.50 5.34 13.95
N PRO A 149 -12.55 5.88 14.60
CA PRO A 149 -13.69 6.50 13.92
C PRO A 149 -13.34 7.78 13.17
N GLU A 150 -12.25 8.47 13.53
CA GLU A 150 -11.81 9.71 12.87
C GLU A 150 -11.10 9.48 11.53
N SER A 151 -10.90 8.23 11.11
CA SER A 151 -10.33 7.95 9.78
C SER A 151 -11.27 8.45 8.68
N GLN A 152 -10.70 9.08 7.65
CA GLN A 152 -11.45 9.56 6.48
C GLN A 152 -12.22 8.43 5.76
N SER A 153 -11.75 7.18 5.88
CA SER A 153 -12.44 6.00 5.34
C SER A 153 -13.80 5.73 5.99
N PHE A 154 -14.12 6.38 7.10
CA PHE A 154 -15.39 6.21 7.81
C PHE A 154 -16.24 7.47 7.85
N ASP A 155 -15.94 8.42 6.96
CA ASP A 155 -16.77 9.59 6.72
C ASP A 155 -18.17 9.18 6.24
N ASP A 156 -19.19 9.94 6.61
CA ASP A 156 -20.59 9.64 6.34
C ASP A 156 -21.27 10.61 5.35
N ASN A 157 -20.47 11.36 4.58
CA ASN A 157 -20.99 12.26 3.57
C ASN A 157 -21.81 11.51 2.53
N GLY A 158 -22.97 12.08 2.20
CA GLY A 158 -23.93 11.50 1.27
C GLY A 158 -24.70 10.29 1.81
N TYR A 159 -24.54 9.87 3.08
CA TYR A 159 -25.37 8.81 3.65
C TYR A 159 -26.76 9.31 4.04
N GLY A 160 -27.79 8.52 3.73
CA GLY A 160 -29.14 8.69 4.26
C GLY A 160 -29.25 8.29 5.74
N PRO A 161 -30.44 8.44 6.34
CA PRO A 161 -30.69 8.06 7.73
C PRO A 161 -30.34 6.59 8.00
N VAL A 162 -29.97 6.26 9.23
CA VAL A 162 -29.68 4.87 9.64
C VAL A 162 -30.92 4.01 9.39
N PRO A 163 -30.79 2.79 8.83
CA PRO A 163 -31.93 1.92 8.56
C PRO A 163 -32.74 1.66 9.84
N ALA A 164 -34.07 1.81 9.77
CA ALA A 164 -34.94 1.69 10.94
C ALA A 164 -34.92 0.30 11.60
N ARG A 165 -34.46 -0.73 10.86
CA ARG A 165 -34.26 -2.10 11.38
C ARG A 165 -33.06 -2.24 12.31
N TRP A 166 -32.12 -1.29 12.29
CA TRP A 166 -30.91 -1.33 13.12
C TRP A 166 -31.26 -1.16 14.59
N LYS A 167 -30.82 -2.09 15.43
CA LYS A 167 -31.06 -2.06 16.89
C LYS A 167 -29.79 -1.85 17.71
N GLY A 168 -28.64 -1.75 17.04
CA GLY A 168 -27.37 -1.51 17.70
C GLY A 168 -27.25 -0.13 18.32
N LYS A 169 -26.27 -0.01 19.21
CA LYS A 169 -26.00 1.21 19.97
C LYS A 169 -24.57 1.69 19.78
N CYS A 170 -24.34 2.98 20.03
CA CYS A 170 -23.01 3.54 20.15
C CYS A 170 -22.57 3.52 21.62
N GLN A 171 -21.87 2.47 22.04
CA GLN A 171 -21.38 2.33 23.41
C GLN A 171 -20.21 3.28 23.63
N THR A 172 -20.34 4.15 24.63
CA THR A 172 -19.30 5.10 25.02
C THR A 172 -18.21 4.43 25.87
N GLY A 173 -17.06 5.08 25.97
CA GLY A 173 -15.96 4.66 26.81
C GLY A 173 -14.76 5.61 26.69
N GLN A 174 -13.59 5.13 27.11
CA GLN A 174 -12.36 5.89 27.03
C GLN A 174 -12.07 6.38 25.60
N LYS A 175 -11.97 7.71 25.42
CA LYS A 175 -11.76 8.37 24.12
C LYS A 175 -12.77 7.97 23.03
N PHE A 176 -13.97 7.52 23.39
CA PHE A 176 -15.01 7.16 22.44
C PHE A 176 -16.36 7.63 22.99
N ASN A 177 -16.96 8.62 22.36
CA ASN A 177 -18.19 9.26 22.83
C ASN A 177 -19.36 8.93 21.90
N ALA A 178 -20.56 9.43 22.21
CA ALA A 178 -21.75 9.13 21.41
C ALA A 178 -21.63 9.63 19.95
N THR A 179 -20.83 10.68 19.71
CA THR A 179 -20.55 11.23 18.37
C THR A 179 -19.46 10.50 17.61
N SER A 180 -18.83 9.48 18.22
CA SER A 180 -17.87 8.60 17.52
C SER A 180 -18.57 7.65 16.54
N CYS A 181 -19.89 7.45 16.70
CA CYS A 181 -20.73 6.84 15.67
C CYS A 181 -21.37 7.92 14.80
N ASN A 182 -21.59 7.59 13.54
CA ASN A 182 -22.17 8.47 12.52
C ASN A 182 -23.08 7.64 11.59
N ARG A 183 -23.44 8.14 10.40
CA ARG A 183 -24.29 7.37 9.47
C ARG A 183 -23.55 6.23 8.75
N LYS A 184 -22.22 6.17 8.86
CA LYS A 184 -21.34 5.11 8.35
C LYS A 184 -21.06 4.05 9.42
N ILE A 185 -20.52 4.43 10.57
CA ILE A 185 -20.37 3.61 11.78
C ILE A 185 -21.64 3.80 12.62
N ILE A 186 -22.63 2.94 12.41
CA ILE A 186 -23.98 3.13 13.00
C ILE A 186 -24.12 2.51 14.40
N GLY A 187 -23.17 1.67 14.80
CA GLY A 187 -23.03 1.26 16.19
C GLY A 187 -21.66 0.68 16.47
N ALA A 188 -21.31 0.69 17.75
CA ALA A 188 -20.00 0.26 18.23
C ALA A 188 -20.14 -0.26 19.66
N ARG A 189 -19.62 -1.45 19.92
CA ARG A 189 -19.64 -2.14 21.22
C ARG A 189 -18.24 -2.65 21.56
N TRP A 190 -18.01 -2.96 22.84
CA TRP A 190 -16.76 -3.54 23.31
C TRP A 190 -16.99 -4.52 24.45
N TYR A 191 -16.16 -5.57 24.50
CA TYR A 191 -16.33 -6.73 25.39
C TYR A 191 -15.08 -6.92 26.27
N GLY A 192 -15.00 -6.17 27.37
CA GLY A 192 -13.89 -6.22 28.32
C GLY A 192 -14.05 -7.07 29.61
N PRO A 193 -15.25 -7.54 30.03
CA PRO A 193 -15.35 -8.45 31.17
C PRO A 193 -14.54 -9.74 30.96
N GLY A 194 -13.87 -10.23 32.00
CA GLY A 194 -13.02 -11.43 31.94
C GLY A 194 -11.59 -11.17 31.47
N ILE A 195 -11.25 -9.95 31.05
CA ILE A 195 -9.88 -9.54 30.70
C ILE A 195 -9.14 -9.04 31.93
N SER A 196 -7.87 -9.42 32.10
CA SER A 196 -7.07 -9.00 33.25
C SER A 196 -6.87 -7.47 33.28
N ALA A 197 -6.71 -6.92 34.48
CA ALA A 197 -6.49 -5.49 34.64
C ALA A 197 -5.17 -5.02 34.00
N GLU A 198 -4.14 -5.87 33.92
CA GLU A 198 -2.89 -5.54 33.23
C GLU A 198 -3.12 -5.35 31.73
N VAL A 199 -3.80 -6.29 31.08
CA VAL A 199 -4.11 -6.23 29.65
C VAL A 199 -4.97 -5.00 29.32
N LEU A 200 -5.97 -4.70 30.15
CA LEU A 200 -6.83 -3.53 29.95
C LEU A 200 -6.12 -2.19 30.17
N LYS A 201 -4.91 -2.14 30.74
CA LYS A 201 -4.13 -0.89 30.88
C LYS A 201 -3.45 -0.49 29.58
N SER A 202 -3.12 -1.46 28.72
CA SER A 202 -2.50 -1.22 27.40
C SER A 202 -3.49 -0.92 26.28
N ASP A 203 -4.78 -0.79 26.61
CA ASP A 203 -5.85 -0.65 25.61
C ASP A 203 -6.90 0.39 26.03
N TYR A 204 -7.78 0.76 25.10
CA TYR A 204 -8.94 1.60 25.38
C TYR A 204 -10.10 0.75 25.88
N LYS A 205 -10.64 1.11 27.06
CA LYS A 205 -11.91 0.59 27.58
C LYS A 205 -13.10 1.23 26.86
N SER A 206 -13.15 0.98 25.55
CA SER A 206 -14.12 1.49 24.59
C SER A 206 -13.99 0.75 23.26
N PRO A 207 -14.88 0.98 22.28
CA PRO A 207 -14.73 0.41 20.94
C PRO A 207 -13.54 0.97 20.13
N ARG A 208 -12.77 1.91 20.68
CA ARG A 208 -11.62 2.50 19.99
C ARG A 208 -10.52 1.46 19.76
N ASP A 209 -10.03 1.44 18.54
CA ASP A 209 -8.89 0.62 18.12
C ASP A 209 -7.57 1.32 18.47
N ILE A 210 -6.70 0.64 19.19
CA ILE A 210 -5.31 1.09 19.42
C ILE A 210 -4.30 0.27 18.60
N GLN A 211 -4.70 -0.92 18.14
CA GLN A 211 -3.83 -1.87 17.45
C GLN A 211 -3.76 -1.49 15.96
N GLY A 212 -4.91 -1.21 15.34
CA GLY A 212 -5.06 -0.83 13.93
C GLY A 212 -5.69 -1.92 13.04
N HIS A 213 -5.70 -3.18 13.48
CA HIS A 213 -6.19 -4.33 12.70
C HIS A 213 -7.67 -4.19 12.37
N GLY A 214 -8.52 -3.92 13.35
CA GLY A 214 -9.95 -3.73 13.12
C GLY A 214 -10.26 -2.54 12.21
N THR A 215 -9.51 -1.44 12.36
CA THR A 215 -9.59 -0.27 11.46
C THR A 215 -9.19 -0.62 10.02
N HIS A 216 -8.11 -1.41 9.85
CA HIS A 216 -7.64 -1.86 8.54
C HIS A 216 -8.63 -2.83 7.88
N VAL A 217 -9.20 -3.76 8.65
CA VAL A 217 -10.23 -4.71 8.19
C VAL A 217 -11.49 -3.96 7.78
N ALA A 218 -12.02 -3.09 8.64
CA ALA A 218 -13.22 -2.32 8.35
C ALA A 218 -13.04 -1.45 7.09
N SER A 219 -11.94 -0.70 7.00
CA SER A 219 -11.67 0.13 5.80
C SER A 219 -11.50 -0.71 4.51
N THR A 220 -10.98 -1.94 4.61
CA THR A 220 -10.93 -2.87 3.47
C THR A 220 -12.31 -3.34 3.05
N ILE A 221 -13.20 -3.66 4.00
CA ILE A 221 -14.57 -4.13 3.70
C ILE A 221 -15.39 -3.02 3.05
N ALA A 222 -15.45 -1.85 3.68
CA ALA A 222 -16.35 -0.79 3.28
C ALA A 222 -15.80 0.60 3.63
N GLY A 223 -14.50 0.85 3.50
CA GLY A 223 -14.00 2.22 3.52
C GLY A 223 -14.64 3.09 2.43
N THR A 224 -14.97 4.33 2.75
CA THR A 224 -15.29 5.34 1.72
C THR A 224 -14.06 5.63 0.86
N GLU A 225 -14.29 6.32 -0.25
CA GLU A 225 -13.20 6.72 -1.15
C GLU A 225 -12.37 7.84 -0.52
N VAL A 226 -11.07 7.60 -0.37
CA VAL A 226 -10.12 8.57 0.17
C VAL A 226 -8.99 8.77 -0.82
N GLN A 227 -8.89 9.96 -1.40
CA GLN A 227 -7.92 10.25 -2.46
C GLN A 227 -6.52 10.56 -1.93
N GLY A 228 -5.49 10.28 -2.74
CA GLY A 228 -4.11 10.71 -2.49
C GLY A 228 -3.45 10.06 -1.28
N VAL A 229 -3.91 8.88 -0.87
CA VAL A 229 -3.34 8.14 0.27
C VAL A 229 -2.19 7.27 -0.18
N SER A 230 -1.21 7.11 0.71
CA SER A 230 -0.05 6.24 0.48
C SER A 230 0.55 5.81 1.82
N TYR A 231 1.34 4.74 1.82
CA TYR A 231 2.18 4.39 2.95
C TYR A 231 3.58 4.97 2.74
N GLY A 232 3.82 6.17 3.28
CA GLY A 232 5.10 6.87 3.09
C GLY A 232 5.46 7.08 1.61
N GLY A 233 4.48 7.38 0.75
CA GLY A 233 4.66 7.50 -0.71
C GLY A 233 4.47 6.19 -1.50
N LEU A 234 4.56 5.04 -0.84
CA LEU A 234 4.34 3.74 -1.48
C LEU A 234 2.85 3.47 -1.69
N GLY A 235 2.55 2.89 -2.86
CA GLY A 235 1.20 2.47 -3.21
C GLY A 235 0.22 3.64 -3.22
N MET A 236 0.67 4.80 -3.71
CA MET A 236 -0.15 6.01 -3.81
C MET A 236 -1.37 5.78 -4.70
N GLY A 237 -2.53 6.25 -4.24
CA GLY A 237 -3.75 6.31 -5.02
C GLY A 237 -4.96 6.67 -4.18
N VAL A 238 -6.15 6.24 -4.60
CA VAL A 238 -7.35 6.32 -3.75
C VAL A 238 -7.42 5.07 -2.88
N ALA A 239 -7.92 5.13 -1.64
CA ALA A 239 -8.34 3.95 -0.86
C ALA A 239 -9.86 3.82 -0.92
N ARG A 240 -10.40 2.60 -1.04
CA ARG A 240 -11.84 2.30 -0.89
C ARG A 240 -12.08 0.88 -0.39
N GLY A 241 -13.22 0.62 0.20
CA GLY A 241 -13.68 -0.72 0.52
C GLY A 241 -14.31 -1.46 -0.66
N GLY A 242 -14.58 -2.74 -0.49
CA GLY A 242 -15.31 -3.57 -1.47
C GLY A 242 -16.78 -3.17 -1.59
N ALA A 243 -17.39 -2.68 -0.52
CA ALA A 243 -18.74 -2.12 -0.52
C ALA A 243 -18.74 -0.70 0.11
N PRO A 244 -18.26 0.33 -0.61
CA PRO A 244 -18.01 1.66 -0.04
C PRO A 244 -19.22 2.34 0.63
N ARG A 245 -20.45 1.93 0.29
CA ARG A 245 -21.72 2.46 0.81
C ARG A 245 -22.35 1.62 1.93
N ALA A 246 -21.77 0.47 2.29
CA ALA A 246 -22.22 -0.33 3.42
C ALA A 246 -21.96 0.37 4.76
N ARG A 247 -22.74 0.04 5.78
CA ARG A 247 -22.63 0.60 7.13
C ARG A 247 -21.98 -0.41 8.07
N PHE A 248 -21.41 0.06 9.18
CA PHE A 248 -20.73 -0.79 10.16
C PHE A 248 -21.46 -0.89 11.49
N GLY A 249 -21.59 -2.12 11.97
CA GLY A 249 -21.66 -2.43 13.39
C GLY A 249 -20.28 -2.91 13.88
N ILE A 250 -19.64 -2.18 14.79
CA ILE A 250 -18.30 -2.53 15.28
C ILE A 250 -18.41 -3.25 16.62
N TYR A 251 -17.72 -4.38 16.75
CA TYR A 251 -17.76 -5.23 17.93
C TYR A 251 -16.33 -5.53 18.38
N LYS A 252 -15.79 -4.73 19.31
CA LYS A 252 -14.43 -4.93 19.82
C LYS A 252 -14.37 -6.11 20.78
N ALA A 253 -13.91 -7.27 20.30
CA ALA A 253 -13.71 -8.49 21.08
C ALA A 253 -12.23 -8.86 21.25
N CYS A 254 -11.33 -8.22 20.52
CA CYS A 254 -9.89 -8.45 20.58
C CYS A 254 -9.17 -7.37 21.38
N TRP A 255 -8.19 -7.78 22.19
CA TRP A 255 -7.46 -6.94 23.13
C TRP A 255 -5.96 -7.10 22.96
N VAL A 256 -5.22 -5.98 23.01
CA VAL A 256 -3.76 -6.00 22.93
C VAL A 256 -3.18 -6.84 24.06
N GLY A 257 -2.42 -7.88 23.72
CA GLY A 257 -1.76 -8.78 24.68
C GLY A 257 -2.60 -9.95 25.18
N ALA A 258 -3.90 -10.01 24.88
CA ALA A 258 -4.77 -11.15 25.23
C ALA A 258 -5.45 -11.83 24.03
N GLY A 259 -5.32 -11.27 22.83
CA GLY A 259 -6.01 -11.80 21.64
C GLY A 259 -7.52 -11.62 21.77
N CYS A 260 -8.29 -12.57 21.23
CA CYS A 260 -9.74 -12.49 21.13
C CYS A 260 -10.38 -13.65 21.93
N PRO A 261 -10.71 -13.46 23.22
CA PRO A 261 -11.27 -14.54 24.01
C PRO A 261 -12.65 -14.99 23.51
N ASP A 262 -12.86 -16.31 23.48
CA ASP A 262 -14.08 -16.95 22.93
C ASP A 262 -15.37 -16.39 23.51
N ALA A 263 -15.41 -16.12 24.82
CA ALA A 263 -16.58 -15.56 25.50
C ALA A 263 -16.95 -14.16 24.96
N ALA A 264 -15.93 -13.32 24.69
CA ALA A 264 -16.13 -12.00 24.11
C ALA A 264 -16.60 -12.08 22.65
N VAL A 265 -16.02 -13.01 21.88
CA VAL A 265 -16.41 -13.27 20.48
C VAL A 265 -17.85 -13.78 20.41
N LEU A 266 -18.25 -14.72 21.27
CA LEU A 266 -19.61 -15.26 21.28
C LEU A 266 -20.64 -14.19 21.68
N ALA A 267 -20.34 -13.37 22.69
CA ALA A 267 -21.19 -12.24 23.07
C ALA A 267 -21.32 -11.21 21.94
N ALA A 268 -20.23 -10.95 21.21
CA ALA A 268 -20.25 -10.09 20.04
C ALA A 268 -21.13 -10.63 18.91
N ILE A 269 -21.06 -11.94 18.63
CA ILE A 269 -21.92 -12.59 17.63
C ILE A 269 -23.39 -12.46 18.03
N ASP A 270 -23.73 -12.74 19.29
CA ASP A 270 -25.11 -12.66 19.79
C ASP A 270 -25.69 -11.25 19.67
N ASP A 271 -24.94 -10.24 20.13
CA ASP A 271 -25.32 -8.83 19.97
C ASP A 271 -25.45 -8.44 18.49
N ALA A 272 -24.55 -8.91 17.61
CA ALA A 272 -24.61 -8.58 16.18
C ALA A 272 -25.84 -9.17 15.49
N ILE A 273 -26.20 -10.41 15.83
CA ILE A 273 -27.45 -11.04 15.40
C ILE A 273 -28.65 -10.19 15.85
N TYR A 274 -28.68 -9.80 17.11
CA TYR A 274 -29.78 -9.00 17.66
C TYR A 274 -29.87 -7.61 17.01
N ASP A 275 -28.72 -6.96 16.82
CA ASP A 275 -28.59 -5.62 16.25
C ASP A 275 -29.05 -5.57 14.78
N GLY A 276 -29.03 -6.72 14.10
CA GLY A 276 -29.58 -6.91 12.76
C GLY A 276 -28.57 -6.68 11.63
N VAL A 277 -27.33 -7.13 11.81
CA VAL A 277 -26.30 -7.13 10.75
C VAL A 277 -26.68 -8.09 9.60
N ASP A 278 -26.25 -7.82 8.38
CA ASP A 278 -26.48 -8.69 7.20
C ASP A 278 -25.30 -9.63 6.95
N VAL A 279 -24.09 -9.15 7.25
CA VAL A 279 -22.83 -9.88 7.06
C VAL A 279 -22.00 -9.73 8.32
N LEU A 280 -21.39 -10.82 8.78
CA LEU A 280 -20.41 -10.84 9.86
C LEU A 280 -19.03 -11.13 9.29
N SER A 281 -18.09 -10.24 9.55
CA SER A 281 -16.67 -10.41 9.21
C SER A 281 -15.86 -10.60 10.48
N LEU A 282 -15.10 -11.69 10.54
CA LEU A 282 -14.26 -12.07 11.67
C LEU A 282 -12.85 -12.41 11.15
N SER A 283 -11.94 -11.45 11.23
CA SER A 283 -10.53 -11.62 10.84
C SER A 283 -9.71 -12.20 12.00
N ILE A 284 -10.22 -13.28 12.60
CA ILE A 284 -9.63 -13.95 13.77
C ILE A 284 -9.47 -15.45 13.46
N ALA A 285 -8.38 -16.04 13.93
CA ALA A 285 -8.05 -17.46 13.75
C ALA A 285 -7.67 -18.06 15.11
N GLY A 286 -7.60 -19.39 15.20
CA GLY A 286 -7.29 -20.10 16.45
C GLY A 286 -8.38 -20.00 17.54
N VAL A 287 -9.56 -19.48 17.20
CA VAL A 287 -10.75 -19.56 18.04
C VAL A 287 -11.16 -21.03 18.14
N GLY A 288 -11.48 -21.50 19.34
CA GLY A 288 -11.69 -22.92 19.65
C GLY A 288 -12.69 -23.65 18.74
N HIS A 289 -12.68 -24.98 18.82
CA HIS A 289 -13.56 -25.88 18.09
C HIS A 289 -15.00 -25.38 18.03
N GLU A 290 -15.45 -25.05 16.81
CA GLU A 290 -16.81 -24.69 16.40
C GLU A 290 -17.49 -23.62 17.27
N LEU A 291 -17.65 -22.40 16.74
CA LEU A 291 -18.50 -21.38 17.33
C LEU A 291 -19.99 -21.68 16.99
N PRO A 292 -20.80 -22.36 17.83
CA PRO A 292 -22.22 -22.58 17.53
C PRO A 292 -22.99 -21.25 17.32
N GLY A 293 -22.50 -20.14 17.88
CA GLY A 293 -23.05 -18.81 17.62
C GLY A 293 -23.09 -18.44 16.13
N THR A 294 -22.11 -18.88 15.35
CA THR A 294 -22.05 -18.60 13.90
C THR A 294 -23.11 -19.38 13.13
N LEU A 295 -23.45 -20.60 13.55
CA LEU A 295 -24.56 -21.37 12.98
C LEU A 295 -25.88 -20.62 13.19
N HIS A 296 -26.09 -20.03 14.37
CA HIS A 296 -27.27 -19.24 14.67
C HIS A 296 -27.35 -17.91 13.91
N ALA A 297 -26.21 -17.34 13.51
CA ALA A 297 -26.17 -16.20 12.60
C ALA A 297 -26.64 -16.62 11.19
N VAL A 298 -26.07 -17.71 10.66
CA VAL A 298 -26.43 -18.24 9.33
C VAL A 298 -27.89 -18.70 9.27
N GLN A 299 -28.42 -19.33 10.33
CA GLN A 299 -29.84 -19.69 10.44
C GLN A 299 -30.79 -18.48 10.35
N ARG A 300 -30.29 -17.28 10.66
CA ARG A 300 -31.04 -16.02 10.55
C ARG A 300 -30.74 -15.25 9.26
N GLY A 301 -30.06 -15.88 8.30
CA GLY A 301 -29.73 -15.30 7.00
C GLY A 301 -28.51 -14.39 7.01
N ILE A 302 -27.70 -14.41 8.09
CA ILE A 302 -26.49 -13.59 8.19
C ILE A 302 -25.31 -14.37 7.64
N SER A 303 -24.67 -13.84 6.59
CA SER A 303 -23.47 -14.46 6.02
C SER A 303 -22.28 -14.25 6.94
N VAL A 304 -21.52 -15.30 7.24
CA VAL A 304 -20.35 -15.23 8.14
C VAL A 304 -19.08 -15.52 7.36
N VAL A 305 -18.10 -14.63 7.48
CA VAL A 305 -16.81 -14.70 6.78
C VAL A 305 -15.67 -14.71 7.78
N PHE A 306 -14.78 -15.71 7.67
CA PHE A 306 -13.57 -15.86 8.48
C PHE A 306 -12.30 -15.81 7.63
N GLY A 307 -11.20 -15.37 8.24
CA GLY A 307 -9.86 -15.68 7.73
C GLY A 307 -9.48 -17.14 8.03
N GLY A 308 -8.79 -17.79 7.10
CA GLY A 308 -8.30 -19.18 7.25
C GLY A 308 -7.11 -19.36 8.20
N GLY A 309 -6.52 -18.27 8.68
CA GLY A 309 -5.31 -18.28 9.53
C GLY A 309 -4.02 -18.07 8.72
N ASN A 310 -2.92 -17.86 9.45
CA ASN A 310 -1.62 -17.45 8.89
C ASN A 310 -0.49 -18.42 9.30
N ASP A 311 -0.84 -19.65 9.70
CA ASP A 311 0.09 -20.64 10.25
C ASP A 311 0.59 -21.67 9.21
N GLY A 312 0.30 -21.42 7.93
CA GLY A 312 0.88 -22.15 6.82
C GLY A 312 2.41 -21.96 6.72
N PRO A 313 3.09 -22.69 5.81
CA PRO A 313 2.51 -23.49 4.73
C PRO A 313 2.34 -24.97 5.05
N VAL A 314 2.63 -25.40 6.29
CA VAL A 314 2.46 -26.81 6.69
C VAL A 314 0.99 -27.22 6.47
N PRO A 315 0.71 -28.41 5.88
CA PRO A 315 -0.66 -28.88 5.69
C PRO A 315 -1.48 -28.92 6.98
N GLN A 316 -2.81 -28.83 6.85
CA GLN A 316 -3.77 -28.93 7.95
C GLN A 316 -3.64 -27.83 9.02
N THR A 317 -3.21 -26.63 8.64
CA THR A 317 -3.10 -25.45 9.51
C THR A 317 -4.28 -24.48 9.40
N ILE A 318 -5.25 -24.76 8.53
CA ILE A 318 -6.44 -23.91 8.36
C ILE A 318 -7.32 -23.94 9.62
N SER A 319 -7.77 -22.76 10.04
CA SER A 319 -8.77 -22.57 11.12
C SER A 319 -10.15 -22.25 10.56
N ASN A 320 -11.19 -22.29 11.42
CA ASN A 320 -12.56 -21.88 11.08
C ASN A 320 -13.19 -22.70 9.93
N ALA A 321 -12.78 -23.95 9.72
CA ALA A 321 -13.23 -24.78 8.61
C ALA A 321 -14.58 -25.48 8.88
N VAL A 322 -15.64 -24.70 9.14
CA VAL A 322 -17.00 -25.23 9.35
C VAL A 322 -17.89 -25.06 8.11
N PRO A 323 -18.83 -25.99 7.82
CA PRO A 323 -19.52 -26.02 6.52
C PRO A 323 -20.45 -24.83 6.22
N TRP A 324 -20.87 -24.08 7.25
CA TRP A 324 -21.85 -23.00 7.11
C TRP A 324 -21.22 -21.59 6.98
N VAL A 325 -19.90 -21.46 7.07
CA VAL A 325 -19.21 -20.17 6.94
C VAL A 325 -18.34 -20.11 5.68
N THR A 326 -17.99 -18.89 5.27
CA THR A 326 -16.99 -18.69 4.21
C THR A 326 -15.62 -18.47 4.83
N THR A 327 -14.72 -19.43 4.68
CA THR A 327 -13.34 -19.34 5.16
C THR A 327 -12.41 -18.94 4.03
N VAL A 328 -11.77 -17.78 4.18
CA VAL A 328 -11.03 -17.10 3.11
C VAL A 328 -9.54 -17.30 3.29
N ALA A 329 -8.89 -17.85 2.25
CA ALA A 329 -7.42 -17.90 2.14
C ALA A 329 -6.86 -16.57 1.64
N ALA A 330 -5.57 -16.32 1.86
CA ALA A 330 -4.87 -15.14 1.37
C ALA A 330 -4.01 -15.47 0.15
N SER A 331 -4.03 -14.57 -0.85
CA SER A 331 -3.15 -14.63 -2.03
C SER A 331 -2.49 -13.27 -2.26
N THR A 332 -1.42 -13.25 -3.07
CA THR A 332 -0.81 -12.01 -3.53
C THR A 332 -1.65 -11.35 -4.62
N ILE A 333 -1.35 -10.08 -4.89
CA ILE A 333 -1.84 -9.34 -6.06
C ILE A 333 -0.65 -9.03 -6.97
N ASP A 334 -0.91 -8.41 -8.12
CA ASP A 334 0.11 -8.04 -9.10
C ASP A 334 1.07 -6.92 -8.68
N ARG A 335 0.79 -6.23 -7.56
CA ARG A 335 1.65 -5.18 -7.02
C ARG A 335 2.72 -5.73 -6.08
N SER A 336 3.95 -5.32 -6.33
CA SER A 336 5.10 -5.50 -5.43
C SER A 336 5.74 -4.15 -5.08
N PHE A 337 6.60 -4.13 -4.06
CA PHE A 337 7.39 -2.95 -3.67
C PHE A 337 8.89 -3.26 -3.83
N PRO A 338 9.41 -3.21 -5.07
CA PRO A 338 10.81 -3.54 -5.34
C PRO A 338 11.73 -2.45 -4.81
N THR A 339 12.91 -2.87 -4.33
CA THR A 339 14.02 -1.97 -3.99
C THR A 339 15.30 -2.43 -4.66
N LEU A 340 16.12 -1.48 -5.09
CA LEU A 340 17.40 -1.76 -5.73
C LEU A 340 18.50 -1.88 -4.67
N ILE A 341 19.22 -2.99 -4.68
CA ILE A 341 20.42 -3.21 -3.88
C ILE A 341 21.62 -3.11 -4.83
N SER A 342 22.53 -2.17 -4.55
CA SER A 342 23.74 -1.97 -5.35
C SER A 342 24.97 -2.43 -4.56
N LEU A 343 25.74 -3.35 -5.14
CA LEU A 343 26.97 -3.86 -4.56
C LEU A 343 28.19 -3.03 -5.02
N GLY A 344 29.32 -3.15 -4.32
CA GLY A 344 30.55 -2.40 -4.63
C GLY A 344 31.15 -2.74 -5.99
N ASN A 345 30.92 -3.97 -6.48
CA ASN A 345 31.28 -4.41 -7.83
C ASN A 345 30.36 -3.84 -8.95
N LYS A 346 29.45 -2.91 -8.61
CA LYS A 346 28.44 -2.28 -9.48
C LYS A 346 27.30 -3.21 -9.93
N GLU A 347 27.26 -4.43 -9.43
CA GLU A 347 26.13 -5.32 -9.61
C GLU A 347 24.88 -4.74 -8.95
N LYS A 348 23.75 -4.89 -9.63
CA LYS A 348 22.45 -4.37 -9.21
C LYS A 348 21.48 -5.52 -9.07
N LEU A 349 20.99 -5.70 -7.84
CA LEU A 349 20.07 -6.76 -7.46
C LEU A 349 18.75 -6.15 -7.03
N VAL A 350 17.66 -6.90 -7.19
CA VAL A 350 16.32 -6.44 -6.83
C VAL A 350 15.83 -7.24 -5.64
N GLY A 351 15.56 -6.55 -4.54
CA GLY A 351 14.85 -7.08 -3.39
C GLY A 351 13.48 -6.41 -3.24
N GLN A 352 12.86 -6.57 -2.08
CA GLN A 352 11.62 -5.87 -1.73
C GLN A 352 11.78 -5.11 -0.42
N SER A 353 11.17 -3.93 -0.33
CA SER A 353 11.16 -3.14 0.91
C SER A 353 9.97 -2.20 0.95
N ILE A 354 9.50 -1.92 2.17
CA ILE A 354 8.54 -0.84 2.44
C ILE A 354 9.20 0.34 3.18
N ASN A 355 10.52 0.29 3.40
CA ASN A 355 11.28 1.40 3.92
C ASN A 355 11.61 2.37 2.80
N TYR A 356 10.81 3.42 2.71
CA TYR A 356 11.00 4.50 1.76
C TYR A 356 11.43 5.77 2.50
N ASN A 357 12.57 6.33 2.09
CA ASN A 357 13.00 7.66 2.50
C ASN A 357 13.39 8.47 1.26
N ALA A 358 12.43 9.26 0.74
CA ALA A 358 12.65 10.14 -0.41
C ALA A 358 13.80 11.13 -0.24
N ALA A 359 14.17 11.46 1.00
CA ALA A 359 15.24 12.41 1.29
C ALA A 359 16.64 11.77 1.32
N MET A 360 16.74 10.43 1.43
CA MET A 360 18.02 9.72 1.34
C MET A 360 18.30 9.36 -0.12
N ASN A 361 18.90 10.30 -0.85
CA ASN A 361 19.40 10.05 -2.21
C ASN A 361 20.66 9.18 -2.22
N ASN A 362 21.37 9.06 -1.09
CA ASN A 362 22.52 8.18 -0.92
C ASN A 362 22.85 8.03 0.58
N SER A 363 22.83 6.81 1.14
CA SER A 363 23.37 6.55 2.50
C SER A 363 24.88 6.33 2.50
N GLY A 364 25.53 6.49 1.33
CA GLY A 364 26.88 5.99 1.09
C GLY A 364 26.91 4.46 1.01
N PHE A 365 28.00 3.93 0.47
CA PHE A 365 28.30 2.50 0.62
C PHE A 365 28.63 2.22 2.08
N GLN A 366 28.06 1.13 2.59
CA GLN A 366 28.35 0.59 3.92
C GLN A 366 29.00 -0.77 3.72
N ASP A 367 29.89 -1.16 4.63
CA ASP A 367 30.47 -2.50 4.61
C ASP A 367 29.36 -3.56 4.74
N LEU A 368 29.55 -4.68 4.05
CA LEU A 368 28.66 -5.83 4.10
C LEU A 368 29.26 -6.89 5.03
N VAL A 369 28.43 -7.50 5.88
CA VAL A 369 28.80 -8.66 6.70
C VAL A 369 27.73 -9.73 6.58
N TYR A 370 28.15 -10.97 6.38
CA TYR A 370 27.29 -12.14 6.51
C TYR A 370 27.23 -12.61 7.97
N ALA A 371 26.02 -12.85 8.50
CA ALA A 371 25.82 -13.25 9.89
C ALA A 371 24.78 -14.37 10.05
N GLY A 372 24.74 -15.33 9.11
CA GLY A 372 23.91 -16.53 9.20
C GLY A 372 22.43 -16.19 9.42
N SER A 373 21.84 -16.69 10.51
CA SER A 373 20.43 -16.47 10.88
C SER A 373 20.15 -15.12 11.54
N CYS A 374 21.20 -14.38 11.90
CA CYS A 374 21.11 -13.14 12.67
C CYS A 374 20.39 -13.29 14.02
N ASP A 375 20.46 -14.48 14.62
CA ASP A 375 20.20 -14.63 16.05
C ASP A 375 21.36 -14.04 16.88
N ALA A 376 21.13 -13.92 18.20
CA ALA A 376 22.09 -13.31 19.10
C ALA A 376 23.46 -14.03 19.10
N GLU A 377 23.47 -15.35 18.88
CA GLU A 377 24.70 -16.14 18.84
C GLU A 377 25.48 -15.86 17.55
N SER A 378 24.82 -15.91 16.39
CA SER A 378 25.45 -15.63 15.09
C SER A 378 25.98 -14.20 15.01
N LEU A 379 25.24 -13.23 15.56
CA LEU A 379 25.68 -11.83 15.59
C LEU A 379 26.86 -11.59 16.55
N ALA A 380 26.97 -12.34 17.65
CA ALA A 380 28.10 -12.22 18.57
C ALA A 380 29.43 -12.69 17.94
N LEU A 381 29.36 -13.55 16.92
CA LEU A 381 30.51 -14.07 16.18
C LEU A 381 30.94 -13.15 15.02
N SER A 382 30.14 -12.13 14.67
CA SER A 382 30.37 -11.26 13.52
C SER A 382 30.47 -9.79 13.94
N ASN A 383 31.44 -9.05 13.39
CA ASN A 383 31.53 -7.60 13.65
C ASN A 383 30.51 -6.83 12.79
N VAL A 384 29.28 -6.66 13.31
CA VAL A 384 28.13 -6.06 12.61
C VAL A 384 27.93 -4.56 12.87
N THR A 385 28.57 -4.01 13.90
CA THR A 385 28.38 -2.61 14.31
C THR A 385 28.74 -1.65 13.18
N GLY A 386 27.79 -0.80 12.78
CA GLY A 386 28.00 0.17 11.70
C GLY A 386 27.86 -0.40 10.28
N LYS A 387 27.58 -1.69 10.11
CA LYS A 387 27.58 -2.38 8.82
C LYS A 387 26.19 -2.77 8.33
N THR A 388 26.07 -3.10 7.04
CA THR A 388 24.90 -3.77 6.48
C THR A 388 25.04 -5.28 6.66
N VAL A 389 24.04 -5.91 7.26
CA VAL A 389 24.08 -7.34 7.59
C VAL A 389 23.25 -8.14 6.58
N LEU A 390 23.84 -9.17 5.97
CA LEU A 390 23.13 -10.21 5.24
C LEU A 390 22.80 -11.36 6.20
N CYS A 391 21.50 -11.59 6.41
CA CYS A 391 20.98 -12.75 7.11
C CYS A 391 20.51 -13.78 6.08
N TYR A 392 21.22 -14.90 5.99
CA TYR A 392 20.92 -16.00 5.08
C TYR A 392 21.20 -17.34 5.76
N ALA A 393 20.14 -18.03 6.18
CA ALA A 393 20.23 -19.34 6.84
C ALA A 393 19.15 -20.29 6.32
N PRO A 394 19.23 -20.77 5.07
CA PRO A 394 18.17 -21.55 4.44
C PRO A 394 17.82 -22.82 5.23
N ALA A 395 18.81 -23.48 5.83
CA ALA A 395 18.58 -24.69 6.64
C ALA A 395 17.72 -24.45 7.89
N GLN A 396 17.83 -23.27 8.51
CA GLN A 396 17.06 -22.94 9.73
C GLN A 396 15.60 -22.57 9.41
N THR A 397 15.27 -22.26 8.16
CA THR A 397 13.89 -21.96 7.76
C THR A 397 12.95 -23.15 7.87
N ALA A 398 13.50 -24.37 7.97
CA ALA A 398 12.72 -25.59 8.22
C ALA A 398 12.17 -25.67 9.64
N THR A 399 12.86 -25.07 10.62
CA THR A 399 12.45 -25.07 12.04
C THR A 399 11.77 -23.77 12.43
N THR A 400 12.25 -22.65 11.89
CA THR A 400 11.77 -21.31 12.24
C THR A 400 11.34 -20.60 10.96
N PRO A 401 10.03 -20.53 10.65
CA PRO A 401 9.58 -19.92 9.42
C PRO A 401 9.94 -18.43 9.37
N PRO A 402 10.13 -17.84 8.18
CA PRO A 402 10.53 -16.43 8.01
C PRO A 402 9.66 -15.43 8.78
N ARG A 403 8.35 -15.70 8.92
CA ARG A 403 7.43 -14.87 9.71
C ARG A 403 7.83 -14.75 11.18
N GLN A 404 8.45 -15.78 11.75
CA GLN A 404 8.97 -15.77 13.12
C GLN A 404 10.43 -15.29 13.16
N ALA A 405 11.25 -15.71 12.19
CA ALA A 405 12.68 -15.38 12.15
C ALA A 405 12.94 -13.90 11.86
N LEU A 406 12.21 -13.27 10.94
CA LEU A 406 12.46 -11.90 10.50
C LEU A 406 12.30 -10.86 11.63
N PRO A 407 11.22 -10.85 12.45
CA PRO A 407 11.11 -9.92 13.57
C PRO A 407 12.24 -10.06 14.59
N LEU A 408 12.68 -11.29 14.86
CA LEU A 408 13.80 -11.57 15.76
C LEU A 408 15.11 -11.05 15.18
N ALA A 409 15.39 -11.34 13.90
CA ALA A 409 16.57 -10.86 13.20
C ALA A 409 16.61 -9.32 13.15
N ILE A 410 15.50 -8.64 12.87
CA ILE A 410 15.41 -7.17 12.92
C ILE A 410 15.77 -6.68 14.33
N LYS A 411 15.16 -7.23 15.37
CA LYS A 411 15.42 -6.81 16.76
C LYS A 411 16.90 -6.99 17.11
N SER A 412 17.45 -8.18 16.90
CA SER A 412 18.82 -8.51 17.29
C SER A 412 19.87 -7.72 16.49
N THR A 413 19.64 -7.47 15.20
CA THR A 413 20.55 -6.64 14.39
C THR A 413 20.53 -5.17 14.80
N VAL A 414 19.35 -4.62 15.16
CA VAL A 414 19.25 -3.28 15.72
C VAL A 414 20.00 -3.18 17.06
N GLU A 415 19.78 -4.13 17.97
CA GLU A 415 20.46 -4.19 19.28
C GLU A 415 21.99 -4.33 19.13
N ALA A 416 22.45 -5.05 18.10
CA ALA A 416 23.86 -5.20 17.76
C ALA A 416 24.47 -3.98 17.04
N GLY A 417 23.70 -2.92 16.78
CA GLY A 417 24.20 -1.68 16.17
C GLY A 417 24.43 -1.73 14.67
N ALA A 418 23.76 -2.63 13.95
CA ALA A 418 23.78 -2.67 12.49
C ALA A 418 23.21 -1.38 11.87
N LYS A 419 23.64 -1.06 10.64
CA LYS A 419 23.18 0.10 9.85
C LYS A 419 22.27 -0.28 8.69
N GLY A 420 22.11 -1.57 8.40
CA GLY A 420 21.16 -2.06 7.42
C GLY A 420 20.99 -3.57 7.54
N LEU A 421 19.88 -4.07 7.01
CA LEU A 421 19.54 -5.49 7.02
C LEU A 421 19.09 -5.94 5.63
N ILE A 422 19.70 -6.99 5.13
CA ILE A 422 19.23 -7.76 3.98
C ILE A 422 18.88 -9.14 4.51
N PHE A 423 17.59 -9.46 4.54
CA PHE A 423 17.10 -10.74 5.07
C PHE A 423 16.64 -11.63 3.92
N ALA A 424 17.24 -12.82 3.85
CA ALA A 424 16.93 -13.80 2.83
C ALA A 424 15.86 -14.78 3.31
N GLN A 425 14.86 -15.02 2.48
CA GLN A 425 13.77 -15.94 2.78
C GLN A 425 13.30 -16.67 1.51
N TYR A 426 12.64 -17.81 1.68
CA TYR A 426 11.88 -18.41 0.59
C TYR A 426 10.67 -17.52 0.22
N THR A 427 9.95 -17.88 -0.83
CA THR A 427 8.78 -17.14 -1.32
C THR A 427 7.67 -17.03 -0.26
N ALA A 428 7.77 -15.99 0.55
CA ALA A 428 6.84 -15.61 1.60
C ALA A 428 6.64 -14.10 1.55
N ASN A 429 5.44 -13.62 1.88
CA ASN A 429 5.16 -12.20 1.96
C ASN A 429 5.21 -11.75 3.43
N ASN A 430 6.35 -11.20 3.84
CA ASN A 430 6.61 -10.71 5.20
C ASN A 430 7.00 -9.22 5.20
N LEU A 431 6.54 -8.46 4.19
CA LEU A 431 6.95 -7.08 4.00
C LEU A 431 6.49 -6.15 5.12
N ASP A 432 5.34 -6.44 5.71
CA ASP A 432 4.75 -5.70 6.82
C ASP A 432 5.67 -5.63 8.03
N HIS A 433 6.42 -6.72 8.32
CA HIS A 433 7.39 -6.74 9.41
C HIS A 433 8.52 -5.72 9.24
N LEU A 434 8.84 -5.32 8.01
CA LEU A 434 9.86 -4.28 7.76
C LEU A 434 9.44 -2.89 8.21
N ALA A 435 8.15 -2.68 8.57
CA ALA A 435 7.69 -1.41 9.15
C ALA A 435 8.41 -1.10 10.46
N THR A 436 8.87 -2.12 11.18
CA THR A 436 9.67 -1.98 12.42
C THR A 436 11.06 -1.41 12.18
N CYS A 437 11.60 -1.53 10.97
CA CYS A 437 12.87 -0.93 10.60
C CYS A 437 12.75 0.57 10.28
N LYS A 438 11.53 1.08 10.07
CA LYS A 438 11.29 2.45 9.63
C LYS A 438 11.85 3.45 10.65
N GLY A 439 12.75 4.32 10.18
CA GLY A 439 13.42 5.32 11.01
C GLY A 439 14.57 4.78 11.87
N VAL A 440 14.82 3.47 11.84
CA VAL A 440 15.92 2.81 12.55
C VAL A 440 17.06 2.47 11.58
N MET A 441 16.76 1.68 10.55
CA MET A 441 17.72 1.29 9.51
C MET A 441 16.99 0.85 8.22
N PRO A 442 17.62 0.93 7.03
CA PRO A 442 17.10 0.29 5.84
C PRO A 442 17.07 -1.23 6.00
N CYS A 443 15.92 -1.83 5.71
CA CYS A 443 15.74 -3.28 5.62
C CYS A 443 15.22 -3.67 4.25
N ALA A 444 15.71 -4.76 3.68
CA ALA A 444 15.23 -5.35 2.44
C ALA A 444 15.08 -6.87 2.57
N LEU A 445 14.07 -7.43 1.90
CA LEU A 445 13.88 -8.86 1.73
C LEU A 445 14.41 -9.28 0.36
N VAL A 446 15.11 -10.41 0.32
CA VAL A 446 15.59 -11.03 -0.92
C VAL A 446 15.25 -12.52 -0.91
N ASP A 447 15.17 -13.12 -2.10
CA ASP A 447 15.12 -14.57 -2.20
C ASP A 447 16.52 -15.19 -2.00
N PHE A 448 16.56 -16.52 -1.92
CA PHE A 448 17.82 -17.25 -1.70
C PHE A 448 18.79 -17.16 -2.89
N GLU A 449 18.33 -16.96 -4.12
CA GLU A 449 19.21 -16.80 -5.28
C GLU A 449 19.96 -15.47 -5.23
N ILE A 450 19.21 -14.39 -4.95
CA ILE A 450 19.78 -13.05 -4.77
C ILE A 450 20.69 -13.03 -3.54
N ALA A 451 20.29 -13.66 -2.43
CA ALA A 451 21.14 -13.78 -1.24
C ALA A 451 22.46 -14.50 -1.52
N GLN A 452 22.43 -15.58 -2.30
CA GLN A 452 23.64 -16.32 -2.67
C GLN A 452 24.60 -15.46 -3.50
N ARG A 453 24.09 -14.62 -4.42
CA ARG A 453 24.91 -13.67 -5.19
C ARG A 453 25.56 -12.61 -4.30
N ILE A 454 24.81 -12.08 -3.33
CA ILE A 454 25.34 -11.12 -2.34
C ILE A 454 26.42 -11.79 -1.48
N LEU A 455 26.19 -13.04 -1.05
CA LEU A 455 27.16 -13.82 -0.29
C LEU A 455 28.44 -14.09 -1.09
N SER A 456 28.32 -14.49 -2.36
CA SER A 456 29.48 -14.69 -3.24
C SER A 456 30.28 -13.40 -3.44
N TYR A 457 29.61 -12.24 -3.54
CA TYR A 457 30.30 -10.95 -3.54
C TYR A 457 31.07 -10.71 -2.23
N TRP A 458 30.44 -10.99 -1.09
CA TRP A 458 31.06 -10.83 0.23
C TRP A 458 32.31 -11.70 0.38
N ASP A 459 32.23 -13.00 0.02
CA ASP A 459 33.36 -13.95 0.06
C ASP A 459 34.56 -13.52 -0.80
N MET A 460 34.34 -12.73 -1.86
CA MET A 460 35.41 -12.20 -2.72
C MET A 460 36.07 -10.92 -2.15
N THR A 461 35.47 -10.33 -1.12
CA THR A 461 35.88 -9.02 -0.56
C THR A 461 36.33 -9.07 0.90
N GLU A 462 36.14 -10.19 1.60
CA GLU A 462 36.95 -10.56 2.78
C GLU A 462 38.36 -11.00 2.35
#